data_AF-A0A7X8VYW1-F1
#
_entry.id   AF-A0A7X8VYW1-F1
#
_cell.length_a   1.000
_cell.length_b   1.000
_cell.length_c   1.000
_cell.angle_alpha   90.00
_cell.angle_beta   90.00
_cell.angle_gamma   90.00
#
_symmetry.space_group_name_H-M   'P 1'
#
loop_
_entity.id
_entity.type
_entity.pdbx_description
1 polymer ?
#
loop_
_entity_poly.entity_id
_entity_poly.type
_entity_poly.pdbx_seq_one_letter_code
_entity_poly.pdbx_strand_id
1 'polypeptide(L)'
;TIICDNTSEKIQICEASSCQAAQKLAFAEIPVQTASHNVASELADFVNGILQGRQCPTDVYQGTRTVAFAEAAIKSAQCGLPVPVEYDF
;
A
#
# COMPACT_ATOMS: atom_id res chain seq x y z
N THR A 1 -13.33 -0.34 4.87
CA THR A 1 -12.53 0.82 4.47
C THR A 1 -11.10 0.40 4.30
N ILE A 2 -10.49 0.69 3.15
CA ILE A 2 -9.04 0.50 2.95
C ILE A 2 -8.38 1.82 3.33
N ILE A 3 -7.42 1.80 4.24
CA ILE A 3 -6.67 2.98 4.70
C ILE A 3 -5.21 2.77 4.30
N CYS A 4 -4.69 3.63 3.44
CA CYS A 4 -3.31 3.58 2.96
C CYS A 4 -2.61 4.89 3.35
N ASP A 5 -1.78 4.84 4.39
CA ASP A 5 -0.84 5.91 4.74
C ASP A 5 0.54 5.27 4.90
N ASN A 6 1.48 5.69 4.06
CA ASN A 6 2.89 5.29 4.10
C ASN A 6 3.83 6.48 4.40
N THR A 7 3.25 7.63 4.76
CA THR A 7 3.97 8.89 4.99
C THR A 7 4.02 9.26 6.47
N SER A 8 3.06 8.82 7.27
CA SER A 8 3.07 8.95 8.73
C SER A 8 3.66 7.72 9.39
N GLU A 9 4.24 7.86 10.59
CA GLU A 9 4.77 6.73 11.38
C GLU A 9 3.68 5.76 11.84
N LYS A 10 2.41 6.18 11.81
CA LYS A 10 1.27 5.42 12.33
C LYS A 10 0.00 5.72 11.55
N ILE A 11 -0.82 4.71 11.30
CA ILE A 11 -2.22 4.87 10.91
C ILE A 11 -3.06 4.97 12.19
N GLN A 12 -3.88 6.02 12.29
CA GLN A 12 -4.80 6.22 13.41
C GLN A 12 -6.23 5.84 13.00
N ILE A 13 -6.83 4.86 13.68
CA ILE A 13 -8.21 4.41 13.45
C ILE A 13 -9.07 4.87 14.62
N CYS A 14 -10.12 5.63 14.33
CA CYS A 14 -11.15 5.99 15.31
C CYS A 14 -12.44 5.23 14.98
N GLU A 15 -12.87 4.38 15.90
CA GLU A 15 -14.12 3.62 15.79
C GLU A 15 -14.97 3.80 17.05
N ALA A 16 -16.29 3.61 16.93
CA ALA A 16 -17.24 3.84 18.03
C ALA A 16 -16.92 2.99 19.27
N SER A 17 -16.41 1.77 19.09
CA SER A 17 -15.91 0.88 20.16
C SER A 17 -14.67 1.41 20.88
N SER A 18 -13.88 2.25 20.21
CA SER A 18 -12.67 2.87 20.78
C SER A 18 -13.00 4.14 21.58
N CYS A 19 -14.10 4.82 21.26
CA CYS A 19 -14.55 6.00 21.98
C CYS A 19 -15.27 5.61 23.29
N GLN A 20 -14.61 5.74 24.44
CA GLN A 20 -15.28 5.60 25.73
C GLN A 20 -16.36 6.68 25.91
N ALA A 21 -17.38 6.36 26.74
CA ALA A 21 -18.66 7.06 26.91
C ALA A 21 -18.61 8.54 27.37
N ALA A 22 -17.48 9.24 27.26
CA ALA A 22 -17.39 10.67 27.49
C ALA A 22 -16.30 11.31 26.60
N GLN A 23 -16.73 11.88 25.46
CA GLN A 23 -16.17 13.03 24.74
C GLN A 23 -14.67 13.08 24.35
N LYS A 24 -13.86 12.05 24.60
CA LYS A 24 -12.47 12.00 24.14
C LYS A 24 -12.32 11.02 22.99
N LEU A 25 -11.95 11.53 21.81
CA LEU A 25 -11.55 10.69 20.69
C LEU A 25 -10.40 9.79 21.15
N ALA A 26 -10.59 8.48 20.99
CA ALA A 26 -9.52 7.50 21.20
C ALA A 26 -9.20 6.86 19.86
N PHE A 27 -7.91 6.72 19.58
CA PHE A 27 -7.41 6.15 18.33
C PHE A 27 -6.67 4.86 18.62
N ALA A 28 -6.99 3.80 17.88
CA ALA A 28 -6.10 2.65 17.74
C ALA A 28 -4.98 3.04 16.77
N GLU A 29 -3.74 2.74 17.13
CA GLU A 29 -2.56 3.05 16.31
C GLU A 29 -2.00 1.77 15.70
N ILE A 30 -1.83 1.77 14.38
CA ILE A 30 -1.14 0.70 13.65
C ILE A 30 0.22 1.29 13.20
N PRO A 31 1.36 0.70 13.61
CA PRO A 31 2.66 1.19 13.20
C PRO A 31 2.83 1.05 11.68
N VAL A 32 3.33 2.10 11.05
CA VAL A 32 3.64 2.13 9.62
C VAL A 32 5.14 2.16 9.46
N GLN A 33 5.66 1.26 8.63
CA GLN A 33 7.02 1.39 8.14
C GLN A 33 7.02 2.50 7.08
N THR A 34 7.54 3.67 7.44
CA THR A 34 7.64 4.84 6.55
C THR A 34 8.61 4.57 5.42
N ALA A 35 8.10 4.00 4.33
CA ALA A 35 8.79 3.87 3.06
C ALA A 35 8.42 5.07 2.18
N SER A 36 8.94 6.24 2.52
CA SER A 36 8.88 7.39 1.61
C SER A 36 9.80 7.07 0.43
N HIS A 37 9.20 6.81 -0.74
CA HIS A 37 9.93 6.55 -1.97
C HIS A 37 10.95 7.67 -2.21
N ASN A 38 12.23 7.39 -2.02
CA ASN A 38 13.26 8.34 -2.40
C ASN A 38 13.40 8.27 -3.91
N VAL A 39 12.57 9.06 -4.60
CA VAL A 39 12.52 9.13 -6.08
C VAL A 39 13.92 9.34 -6.68
N ALA A 40 14.79 10.09 -6.01
CA ALA A 40 16.17 10.29 -6.45
C ALA A 40 17.00 8.99 -6.37
N SER A 41 16.83 8.19 -5.32
CA SER A 41 17.47 6.87 -5.19
C SER A 41 16.96 5.90 -6.25
N GLU A 42 15.65 5.85 -6.47
CA GLU A 42 15.05 4.95 -7.47
C GLU A 42 15.48 5.28 -8.89
N LEU A 43 15.56 6.58 -9.22
CA LEU A 43 16.08 7.03 -10.51
C LEU A 43 17.57 6.68 -10.67
N ALA A 44 18.39 6.86 -9.63
CA ALA A 44 19.79 6.50 -9.66
C ALA A 44 19.98 4.98 -9.85
N ASP A 45 19.19 4.16 -9.17
CA ASP A 45 19.22 2.70 -9.30
C ASP A 45 18.79 2.25 -10.71
N PHE A 46 17.77 2.90 -11.27
CA PHE A 46 17.33 2.64 -12.64
C PHE A 46 18.43 2.96 -13.68
N VAL A 47 19.06 4.13 -13.59
CA VAL A 47 20.17 4.52 -14.49
C VAL A 47 21.36 3.57 -14.33
N ASN A 48 21.72 3.21 -13.09
CA ASN A 48 22.78 2.25 -12.82
C ASN A 48 22.47 0.86 -13.41
N GLY A 49 21.21 0.44 -13.38
CA GLY A 49 20.75 -0.79 -14.02
C GLY A 49 21.01 -0.79 -15.53
N ILE A 50 20.66 0.30 -16.22
CA ILE A 50 20.92 0.48 -17.66
C ILE A 50 22.41 0.41 -17.96
N LEU A 51 23.24 1.17 -17.23
CA LEU A 51 24.68 1.24 -17.45
C LEU A 51 25.38 -0.11 -17.23
N GLN A 52 24.88 -0.93 -16.30
CA GLN A 52 25.49 -2.20 -15.92
C GLN A 52 24.82 -3.42 -16.58
N GLY A 53 23.82 -3.20 -17.44
CA GLY A 53 23.03 -4.29 -18.04
C GLY A 53 22.30 -5.15 -17.02
N ARG A 54 21.96 -4.59 -15.84
CA ARG A 54 21.21 -5.29 -14.80
C ARG A 54 19.72 -5.01 -14.95
N GLN A 55 18.90 -6.05 -14.79
CA GLN A 55 17.45 -5.90 -14.79
C GLN A 55 17.02 -5.06 -13.58
N CYS A 56 16.11 -4.11 -13.82
CA CYS A 56 15.44 -3.38 -12.74
C CYS A 56 14.65 -4.39 -11.88
N PRO A 57 14.68 -4.29 -10.54
CA PRO A 57 13.87 -5.15 -9.68
C PRO A 57 12.36 -5.07 -9.97
N THR A 58 11.90 -3.90 -10.41
CA THR A 58 10.51 -3.65 -10.77
C THR A 58 10.37 -3.75 -12.28
N ASP A 59 9.89 -4.91 -12.75
CA ASP A 59 9.55 -5.12 -14.15
C ASP A 59 8.04 -4.97 -14.39
N VAL A 60 7.65 -5.12 -15.67
CA VAL A 60 6.25 -5.01 -16.08
C VAL A 60 5.34 -5.98 -15.33
N TYR A 61 5.81 -7.19 -15.00
CA TYR A 61 5.00 -8.19 -14.33
C TYR A 61 4.74 -7.81 -12.87
N GLN A 62 5.72 -7.24 -12.16
CA GLN A 62 5.50 -6.70 -10.82
C GLN A 62 4.50 -5.53 -10.84
N GLY A 63 4.59 -4.67 -11.86
CA GLY A 63 3.61 -3.62 -12.12
C GLY A 63 2.20 -4.19 -12.31
N THR A 64 2.04 -5.17 -13.19
CA THR A 64 0.74 -5.80 -13.46
C THR A 64 0.17 -6.51 -12.24
N ARG A 65 0.99 -7.20 -11.44
CA ARG A 65 0.56 -7.81 -10.16
C ARG A 65 -0.01 -6.77 -9.19
N THR A 66 0.56 -5.57 -9.15
CA THR A 66 0.10 -4.47 -8.30
C THR A 66 -1.27 -3.97 -8.77
N VAL A 67 -1.47 -3.83 -10.08
CA VAL A 67 -2.77 -3.45 -10.67
C VAL A 67 -3.83 -4.52 -10.39
N ALA A 68 -3.52 -5.80 -10.62
CA ALA A 68 -4.44 -6.91 -10.36
C ALA A 68 -4.87 -6.96 -8.88
N PHE A 69 -3.96 -6.71 -7.95
CA PHE A 69 -4.28 -6.60 -6.53
C PHE A 69 -5.26 -5.43 -6.26
N ALA A 70 -5.00 -4.25 -6.83
CA ALA A 70 -5.87 -3.10 -6.65
C ALA A 70 -7.28 -3.34 -7.20
N GLU A 71 -7.41 -4.01 -8.34
CA GLU A 71 -8.71 -4.39 -8.92
C GLU A 71 -9.48 -5.36 -8.01
N ALA A 72 -8.82 -6.39 -7.48
CA ALA A 72 -9.43 -7.33 -6.55
C ALA A 72 -9.87 -6.63 -5.24
N ALA A 73 -9.07 -5.69 -4.74
CA ALA A 73 -9.40 -4.90 -3.56
C ALA A 73 -10.64 -4.01 -3.79
N ILE A 74 -10.74 -3.37 -4.96
CA ILE A 74 -11.93 -2.60 -5.36
C ILE A 74 -13.16 -3.50 -5.43
N LYS A 75 -13.07 -4.65 -6.11
CA LYS A 75 -14.18 -5.62 -6.21
C LYS A 75 -14.62 -6.10 -4.83
N SER A 76 -13.68 -6.43 -3.96
CA SER A 76 -13.96 -6.86 -2.58
C SER A 76 -14.69 -5.78 -1.78
N ALA A 77 -14.27 -4.51 -1.91
CA ALA A 77 -14.94 -3.40 -1.26
C ALA A 77 -16.37 -3.18 -1.75
N GLN A 78 -16.64 -3.43 -3.04
CA GLN A 78 -17.96 -3.28 -3.64
C GLN A 78 -18.93 -4.39 -3.23
N CYS A 79 -18.47 -5.65 -3.16
CA CYS A 79 -19.32 -6.80 -2.85
C CYS A 79 -19.38 -7.14 -1.36
N GLY A 80 -18.49 -6.59 -0.53
CA GLY A 80 -18.40 -6.88 0.89
C GLY A 80 -17.90 -8.30 1.21
N LEU A 81 -17.32 -8.99 0.23
CA LEU A 81 -16.80 -10.35 0.35
C LEU A 81 -15.32 -10.42 -0.06
N PRO A 82 -14.55 -11.40 0.43
CA PRO A 82 -13.21 -11.66 -0.07
C PRO A 82 -13.23 -12.00 -1.56
N VAL A 83 -12.38 -11.36 -2.36
CA VAL A 83 -12.21 -11.61 -3.79
C VAL A 83 -10.76 -12.04 -4.04
N PRO A 84 -10.50 -13.18 -4.72
CA PRO A 84 -9.15 -13.61 -5.05
C PRO A 84 -8.51 -12.66 -6.07
N VAL A 85 -7.19 -12.51 -6.01
CA VAL A 85 -6.42 -11.78 -7.03
C VAL A 85 -6.20 -12.68 -8.24
N GLU A 86 -6.55 -12.19 -9.43
CA GLU A 86 -6.34 -12.90 -10.70
C GLU A 86 -5.00 -12.47 -11.31
N TYR A 87 -4.09 -13.42 -11.55
CA TYR A 87 -2.75 -13.15 -12.11
C TYR A 87 -2.57 -13.70 -13.53
N ASP A 88 -3.65 -13.88 -14.28
CA ASP A 88 -3.63 -14.49 -15.61
C ASP A 88 -3.31 -13.43 -16.69
N PHE A 89 -2.01 -13.14 -16.84
CA PHE A 89 -1.45 -12.17 -17.79
C PHE A 89 -0.06 -12.55 -18.30
#